data_AF-A0A3D3KR13-F1
#
_entry.id   AF-A0A3D3KR13-F1
#
_cell.length_a   1.000
_cell.length_b   1.000
_cell.length_c   1.000
_cell.angle_alpha   90.00
_cell.angle_beta   90.00
_cell.angle_gamma   90.00
#
_symmetry.space_group_name_H-M   'P 1'
#
loop_
_entity.id
_entity.type
_entity.pdbx_description
1 polymer ?
#
loop_
_entity_poly.entity_id
_entity_poly.type
_entity_poly.pdbx_seq_one_letter_code
_entity_poly.pdbx_strand_id
1 'polypeptide(L)'
;TVETLRDFIRDQPELNTLIGKKETEDAGLATSIEDAIDDWNNTPPFTTVTADNFPFKSLLKIGATIFVLRSAGIMMSRNHLTYSDGGISIEKDEKTQLYQSWLGRFEPEWELKKSGFKMAKNLENCWGGI
;
A
#
# COMPACT_ATOMS: atom_id res chain seq x y z
N THR A 1 0.27 -12.86 0.42
CA THR A 1 0.17 -13.22 1.85
C THR A 1 0.83 -12.15 2.69
N VAL A 2 0.58 -12.11 4.00
CA VAL A 2 1.17 -11.10 4.91
C VAL A 2 2.69 -11.12 4.87
N GLU A 3 3.31 -12.30 4.98
CA GLU A 3 4.78 -12.46 4.90
C GLU A 3 5.37 -11.88 3.62
N THR A 4 4.77 -12.20 2.45
CA THR A 4 5.28 -11.68 1.17
C THR A 4 5.15 -10.15 1.03
N LEU A 5 4.19 -9.54 1.72
CA LEU A 5 4.05 -8.09 1.76
C LEU A 5 5.08 -7.50 2.72
N ARG A 6 5.25 -8.10 3.90
CA ARG A 6 6.26 -7.73 4.90
C ARG A 6 7.67 -7.74 4.29
N ASP A 7 8.02 -8.78 3.58
CA ASP A 7 9.31 -8.89 2.88
C ASP A 7 9.48 -7.84 1.78
N PHE A 8 8.38 -7.48 1.10
CA PHE A 8 8.40 -6.46 0.05
C PHE A 8 8.67 -5.07 0.61
N ILE A 9 8.03 -4.70 1.74
CA ILE A 9 8.23 -3.41 2.41
C ILE A 9 9.43 -3.41 3.36
N ARG A 10 10.10 -4.56 3.54
CA ARG A 10 11.25 -4.75 4.44
C ARG A 10 10.95 -4.43 5.91
N ASP A 11 9.71 -4.64 6.36
CA ASP A 11 9.29 -4.40 7.75
C ASP A 11 9.63 -5.60 8.65
N GLN A 12 10.91 -5.73 8.99
CA GLN A 12 11.46 -6.78 9.86
C GLN A 12 12.15 -6.14 11.07
N PRO A 13 12.02 -6.69 12.30
CA PRO A 13 12.67 -6.14 13.49
C PRO A 13 14.17 -5.90 13.33
N GLU A 14 14.86 -6.78 12.59
CA GLU A 14 16.30 -6.73 12.35
C GLU A 14 16.68 -5.58 11.38
N LEU A 15 15.77 -5.19 10.48
CA LEU A 15 15.96 -4.09 9.52
C LEU A 15 15.50 -2.74 10.10
N ASN A 16 14.55 -2.75 11.04
CA ASN A 16 14.03 -1.57 11.70
C ASN A 16 14.94 -1.10 12.84
N THR A 17 16.18 -0.76 12.53
CA THR A 17 17.26 -0.49 13.51
C THR A 17 16.92 0.58 14.56
N LEU A 18 16.04 1.54 14.25
CA LEU A 18 15.64 2.62 15.16
C LEU A 18 14.54 2.21 16.14
N ILE A 19 13.69 1.25 15.79
CA ILE A 19 12.51 0.86 16.58
C ILE A 19 12.72 -0.53 17.22
N GLY A 20 13.48 -1.41 16.57
CA GLY A 20 13.79 -2.77 17.03
C GLY A 20 12.60 -3.72 17.02
N LYS A 21 11.51 -3.37 16.33
CA LYS A 21 10.27 -4.16 16.21
C LYS A 21 9.62 -3.94 14.85
N LYS A 22 8.61 -4.76 14.54
CA LYS A 22 7.72 -4.54 13.38
C LYS A 22 7.06 -3.15 13.51
N GLU A 23 7.09 -2.37 12.45
CA GLU A 23 6.42 -1.06 12.39
C GLU A 23 4.91 -1.25 12.21
N THR A 24 4.52 -2.18 11.34
CA THR A 24 3.12 -2.57 11.14
C THR A 24 2.89 -4.00 11.62
N GLU A 25 1.87 -4.21 12.45
CA GLU A 25 1.48 -5.55 12.91
C GLU A 25 0.89 -6.39 11.77
N ASP A 26 0.95 -7.72 11.90
CA ASP A 26 0.50 -8.65 10.85
C ASP A 26 -0.99 -8.46 10.51
N ALA A 27 -1.82 -8.11 11.49
CA ALA A 27 -3.23 -7.78 11.28
C ALA A 27 -3.41 -6.51 10.41
N GLY A 28 -2.59 -5.48 10.61
CA GLY A 28 -2.64 -4.26 9.79
C GLY A 28 -2.22 -4.51 8.34
N LEU A 29 -1.24 -5.39 8.14
CA LEU A 29 -0.86 -5.86 6.80
C LEU A 29 -1.97 -6.67 6.14
N ALA A 30 -2.67 -7.53 6.89
CA ALA A 30 -3.82 -8.29 6.39
C ALA A 30 -4.95 -7.37 5.93
N THR A 31 -5.36 -6.40 6.77
CA THR A 31 -6.37 -5.40 6.41
C THR A 31 -5.95 -4.60 5.18
N SER A 32 -4.69 -4.21 5.06
CA SER A 32 -4.21 -3.47 3.88
C SER A 32 -4.29 -4.28 2.57
N ILE A 33 -4.15 -5.62 2.65
CA ILE A 33 -4.36 -6.51 1.51
C ILE A 33 -5.85 -6.58 1.14
N GLU A 34 -6.72 -6.68 2.15
CA GLU A 34 -8.18 -6.69 1.94
C GLU A 34 -8.66 -5.38 1.33
N ASP A 35 -8.19 -4.23 1.82
CA ASP A 35 -8.51 -2.91 1.28
C ASP A 35 -8.09 -2.77 -0.20
N ALA A 36 -6.93 -3.31 -0.57
CA ALA A 36 -6.46 -3.33 -1.96
C ALA A 36 -7.32 -4.23 -2.87
N ILE A 37 -7.82 -5.34 -2.34
CA ILE A 37 -8.75 -6.22 -3.06
C ILE A 37 -10.12 -5.57 -3.19
N ASP A 38 -10.59 -4.89 -2.14
CA ASP A 38 -11.85 -4.17 -2.16
C ASP A 38 -11.81 -3.01 -3.17
N ASP A 39 -10.76 -2.19 -3.18
CA ASP A 39 -10.55 -1.15 -4.18
C ASP A 39 -10.53 -1.72 -5.60
N TRP A 40 -9.84 -2.84 -5.81
CA TRP A 40 -9.87 -3.55 -7.07
C TRP A 40 -11.30 -3.95 -7.44
N ASN A 41 -12.03 -4.61 -6.56
CA ASN A 41 -13.38 -5.11 -6.81
C ASN A 41 -14.39 -3.99 -7.08
N ASN A 42 -14.24 -2.85 -6.41
CA ASN A 42 -15.09 -1.67 -6.57
C ASN A 42 -14.63 -0.72 -7.69
N THR A 43 -13.55 -1.03 -8.40
CA THR A 43 -13.18 -0.31 -9.63
C THR A 43 -13.84 -0.98 -10.84
N PRO A 44 -14.63 -0.28 -11.68
CA PRO A 44 -15.25 -0.89 -12.85
C PRO A 44 -14.25 -1.51 -13.85
N PRO A 45 -14.60 -2.61 -14.53
CA PRO A 45 -15.72 -3.52 -14.26
C PRO A 45 -15.62 -4.15 -12.87
N PHE A 46 -16.75 -4.17 -12.15
CA PHE A 46 -16.82 -4.73 -10.80
C PHE A 46 -16.53 -6.23 -10.82
N THR A 47 -15.79 -6.70 -9.83
CA THR A 47 -15.37 -8.10 -9.70
C THR A 47 -15.54 -8.60 -8.28
N THR A 48 -15.38 -9.90 -8.09
CA THR A 48 -15.40 -10.56 -6.77
C THR A 48 -14.13 -11.39 -6.58
N VAL A 49 -12.97 -10.78 -6.84
CA VAL A 49 -11.68 -11.43 -6.62
C VAL A 49 -11.35 -11.48 -5.12
N THR A 50 -10.61 -12.51 -4.73
CA THR A 50 -10.10 -12.77 -3.39
C THR A 50 -8.57 -12.82 -3.45
N ALA A 51 -7.90 -12.89 -2.30
CA ALA A 51 -6.44 -12.98 -2.25
C ALA A 51 -5.89 -14.23 -2.98
N ASP A 52 -6.68 -15.30 -3.05
CA ASP A 52 -6.30 -16.57 -3.67
C ASP A 52 -6.38 -16.55 -5.20
N ASN A 53 -7.36 -15.82 -5.75
CA ASN A 53 -7.62 -15.76 -7.19
C ASN A 53 -7.19 -14.44 -7.85
N PHE A 54 -6.53 -13.55 -7.09
CA PHE A 54 -6.10 -12.25 -7.59
C PHE A 54 -5.15 -12.41 -8.79
N PRO A 55 -5.39 -11.73 -9.92
CA PRO A 55 -4.70 -12.00 -11.18
C PRO A 55 -3.19 -11.77 -11.13
N PHE A 56 -2.74 -10.74 -10.42
CA PHE A 56 -1.32 -10.40 -10.31
C PHE A 56 -0.91 -10.15 -8.86
N LYS A 57 -0.22 -11.14 -8.27
CA LYS A 57 0.30 -11.01 -6.90
C LYS A 57 1.27 -9.83 -6.74
N SER A 58 2.04 -9.50 -7.78
CA SER A 58 2.95 -8.34 -7.77
C SER A 58 2.19 -7.02 -7.69
N LEU A 59 1.09 -6.88 -8.44
CA LEU A 59 0.24 -5.69 -8.40
C LEU A 59 -0.45 -5.58 -7.04
N LEU A 60 -1.01 -6.68 -6.52
CA LEU A 60 -1.64 -6.71 -5.19
C LEU A 60 -0.69 -6.23 -4.09
N LYS A 61 0.60 -6.58 -4.15
CA LYS A 61 1.60 -6.08 -3.20
C LYS A 61 1.77 -4.56 -3.27
N ILE A 62 1.73 -3.96 -4.47
CA ILE A 62 1.78 -2.50 -4.64
C ILE A 62 0.53 -1.87 -4.02
N GLY A 63 -0.65 -2.40 -4.36
CA GLY A 63 -1.93 -1.94 -3.79
C GLY A 63 -1.92 -1.97 -2.27
N ALA A 64 -1.56 -3.12 -1.68
CA ALA A 64 -1.49 -3.25 -0.23
C ALA A 64 -0.44 -2.30 0.41
N THR A 65 0.69 -2.09 -0.25
CA THR A 65 1.73 -1.13 0.22
C THR A 65 1.19 0.30 0.26
N ILE A 66 0.35 0.70 -0.70
CA ILE A 66 -0.31 2.02 -0.68
C ILE A 66 -1.15 2.18 0.58
N PHE A 67 -1.97 1.18 0.93
CA PHE A 67 -2.80 1.23 2.14
C PHE A 67 -1.96 1.25 3.44
N VAL A 68 -0.88 0.47 3.50
CA VAL A 68 0.07 0.51 4.63
C VAL A 68 0.67 1.92 4.79
N LEU A 69 1.18 2.51 3.71
CA LEU A 69 1.80 3.83 3.73
C LEU A 69 0.80 4.94 4.08
N ARG A 70 -0.45 4.85 3.59
CA ARG A 70 -1.53 5.78 3.95
C ARG A 70 -1.83 5.72 5.44
N SER A 71 -2.02 4.51 5.99
CA SER A 71 -2.29 4.31 7.41
C SER A 71 -1.15 4.86 8.29
N ALA A 72 0.09 4.50 7.96
CA ALA A 72 1.27 4.97 8.67
C ALA A 72 1.45 6.50 8.56
N GLY A 73 1.22 7.09 7.38
CA GLY A 73 1.28 8.53 7.17
C GLY A 73 0.23 9.31 7.97
N ILE A 74 -0.99 8.78 8.08
CA ILE A 74 -2.04 9.36 8.94
C ILE A 74 -1.63 9.29 10.41
N MET A 75 -1.11 8.15 10.86
CA MET A 75 -0.62 8.00 12.24
C MET A 75 0.47 9.02 12.57
N MET A 76 1.47 9.19 11.69
CA MET A 76 2.55 10.15 11.90
C MET A 76 2.05 11.58 11.89
N SER A 77 1.16 11.93 10.95
CA SER A 77 0.55 13.26 10.88
C SER A 77 -0.21 13.62 12.16
N ARG A 78 -0.90 12.65 12.76
CA ARG A 78 -1.62 12.84 14.04
C ARG A 78 -0.69 12.99 15.25
N ASN A 79 0.53 12.49 15.17
CA ASN A 79 1.53 12.54 16.23
C ASN A 79 2.64 13.57 15.97
N HIS A 80 2.49 14.40 14.93
CA HIS A 80 3.49 15.38 14.56
C HIS A 80 3.52 16.53 15.58
N LEU A 81 4.67 16.72 16.23
CA LEU A 81 4.94 17.82 17.15
C LEU A 81 6.28 18.46 16.78
N THR A 82 6.26 19.76 16.50
CA THR A 82 7.46 20.56 16.30
C THR A 82 7.96 21.07 17.64
N TYR A 83 9.17 20.69 18.03
CA TYR A 83 9.84 21.21 19.23
C TYR A 83 11.11 21.95 18.82
N SER A 84 11.21 23.21 19.24
CA SER A 84 12.37 24.08 19.01
C SER A 84 12.84 24.63 20.35
N ASP A 85 14.10 24.34 20.70
CA ASP A 85 14.73 24.82 21.93
C ASP A 85 16.19 25.18 21.66
N GLY A 86 16.60 26.37 22.09
CA GLY A 86 17.98 26.84 21.96
C GLY A 86 18.52 26.95 20.52
N GLY A 87 17.66 27.05 19.50
CA GLY A 87 18.06 27.11 18.09
C GLY A 87 18.27 25.74 17.42
N ILE A 88 18.03 24.65 18.13
CA ILE A 88 18.00 23.30 17.57
C ILE A 88 16.53 22.91 17.36
N SER A 89 16.15 22.67 16.10
CA SER A 89 14.86 22.06 15.74
C SER A 89 15.07 20.54 15.65
N ILE A 90 14.34 19.77 16.47
CA ILE A 90 14.32 18.31 16.36
C ILE A 90 12.92 17.90 15.92
N GLU A 91 12.81 17.45 14.68
CA GLU A 91 11.58 16.89 14.14
C GLU A 91 11.60 15.38 14.31
N LYS A 92 10.91 14.87 15.33
CA LYS A 92 10.94 13.45 15.71
C LYS A 92 10.29 12.53 14.67
N ASP A 93 9.38 13.05 13.85
CA ASP A 93 8.47 12.27 12.98
C ASP A 93 8.36 12.82 11.54
N GLU A 94 9.43 13.39 10.98
CA GLU A 94 9.43 13.97 9.62
C GLU A 94 9.46 12.92 8.48
N LYS A 95 8.79 11.77 8.66
CA LYS A 95 8.67 10.72 7.63
C LYS A 95 7.42 10.86 6.76
N THR A 96 6.46 11.69 7.17
CA THR A 96 5.21 11.91 6.43
C THR A 96 5.46 12.33 4.98
N GLN A 97 6.43 13.24 4.74
CA GLN A 97 6.77 13.67 3.38
C GLN A 97 7.37 12.52 2.54
N LEU A 98 8.18 11.65 3.15
CA LEU A 98 8.74 10.48 2.48
C LEU A 98 7.63 9.49 2.08
N TYR A 99 6.66 9.25 2.95
CA TYR A 99 5.51 8.41 2.62
C TYR A 99 4.66 9.01 1.51
N GLN A 100 4.41 10.33 1.54
CA GLN A 100 3.72 11.02 0.45
C GLN A 100 4.49 10.90 -0.88
N SER A 101 5.82 10.97 -0.87
CA SER A 101 6.65 10.78 -2.05
C SER A 101 6.49 9.36 -2.64
N TRP A 102 6.52 8.33 -1.80
CA TRP A 102 6.28 6.95 -2.23
C TRP A 102 4.87 6.72 -2.74
N LEU A 103 3.86 7.27 -2.07
CA LEU A 103 2.46 7.22 -2.50
C LEU A 103 2.30 7.88 -3.88
N GLY A 104 2.92 9.04 -4.11
CA GLY A 104 2.92 9.72 -5.40
C GLY A 104 3.52 8.90 -6.54
N ARG A 105 4.33 7.88 -6.24
CA ARG A 105 4.84 6.91 -7.21
C ARG A 105 3.93 5.69 -7.37
N PHE A 106 3.48 5.10 -6.27
CA PHE A 106 2.73 3.83 -6.30
C PHE A 106 1.27 4.00 -6.70
N GLU A 107 0.60 5.08 -6.30
CA GLU A 107 -0.81 5.29 -6.64
C GLU A 107 -1.04 5.38 -8.15
N PRO A 108 -0.29 6.20 -8.92
CA PRO A 108 -0.45 6.22 -10.37
C PRO A 108 -0.12 4.88 -11.04
N GLU A 109 0.90 4.18 -10.54
CA GLU A 109 1.29 2.86 -11.04
C GLU A 109 0.17 1.81 -10.83
N TRP A 110 -0.44 1.81 -9.65
CA TRP A 110 -1.56 0.94 -9.32
C TRP A 110 -2.77 1.22 -10.21
N GLU A 111 -3.19 2.49 -10.32
CA GLU A 111 -4.36 2.87 -11.13
C GLU A 111 -4.18 2.55 -12.62
N LEU A 112 -2.99 2.83 -13.18
CA LEU A 112 -2.69 2.53 -14.58
C LEU A 112 -2.73 1.02 -14.86
N LYS A 113 -2.10 0.21 -14.01
CA LYS A 113 -2.05 -1.25 -14.20
C LYS A 113 -3.41 -1.91 -13.95
N LYS A 114 -4.14 -1.45 -12.93
CA LYS A 114 -5.50 -1.91 -12.60
C LYS A 114 -6.45 -1.65 -13.76
N SER A 115 -6.55 -0.40 -14.22
CA SER A 115 -7.43 -0.01 -15.33
C SER A 115 -7.04 -0.71 -16.63
N GLY A 116 -5.75 -0.74 -16.98
CA GLY A 116 -5.25 -1.38 -18.18
C GLY A 116 -5.57 -2.87 -18.24
N PHE A 117 -5.38 -3.61 -17.14
CA PHE A 117 -5.72 -5.03 -17.09
C PHE A 117 -7.22 -5.27 -17.21
N LYS A 118 -8.03 -4.53 -16.44
CA LYS A 118 -9.47 -4.74 -16.46
C LYS A 118 -10.07 -4.39 -17.82
N MET A 119 -9.57 -3.36 -18.49
CA MET A 119 -9.95 -3.03 -19.85
C MET A 119 -9.55 -4.13 -20.84
N ALA A 120 -8.32 -4.62 -20.78
CA ALA A 120 -7.85 -5.71 -21.63
C ALA A 120 -8.73 -6.97 -21.46
N LYS A 121 -9.06 -7.32 -20.21
CA LYS A 121 -9.91 -8.48 -19.91
C LYS A 121 -11.35 -8.28 -20.38
N ASN A 122 -11.89 -7.06 -20.29
CA ASN A 122 -13.20 -6.74 -20.86
C ASN A 122 -13.22 -6.88 -22.39
N LEU A 123 -12.17 -6.39 -23.07
CA LEU A 123 -12.02 -6.52 -24.53
C LEU A 123 -11.88 -7.99 -24.97
N GLU A 124 -11.10 -8.78 -24.23
CA GLU A 124 -10.94 -10.22 -24.48
C GLU A 124 -12.29 -10.94 -24.40
N ASN A 125 -13.11 -10.63 -23.38
CA ASN A 125 -14.45 -11.20 -23.22
C ASN A 125 -15.40 -10.81 -24.38
N CYS A 126 -15.23 -9.61 -24.96
CA CYS A 126 -16.02 -9.18 -26.11
C CYS A 126 -15.60 -9.86 -27.43
N TRP A 127 -14.32 -10.22 -27.59
CA TRP A 127 -13.79 -10.75 -28.86
C TRP A 127 -14.15 -12.24 -29.10
N GLY A 128 -14.52 -13.00 -28.07
CA GLY A 128 -14.88 -14.43 -28.17
C GLY A 128 -16.36 -14.75 -27.95
N GLY A 129 -17.23 -13.73 -27.87
CA GLY A 129 -18.66 -13.87 -27.55
C GLY A 129 -19.60 -13.82 -28.76
N ILE A 130 -19.11 -14.05 -29.98
CA ILE A 130 -19.90 -14.17 -31.22
C ILE A 130 -19.80 -15.60 -31.73
#